data_AF-A0A3S4PLR2-F1
#
_entry.id   AF-A0A3S4PLR2-F1
#
_cell.length_a   1.000
_cell.length_b   1.000
_cell.length_c   1.000
_cell.angle_alpha   90.00
_cell.angle_beta   90.00
_cell.angle_gamma   90.00
#
_symmetry.space_group_name_H-M   'P 1'
#
loop_
_entity.id
_entity.type
_entity.pdbx_description
1 polymer ?
#
loop_
_entity_poly.entity_id
_entity_poly.type
_entity_poly.pdbx_seq_one_letter_code
_entity_poly.pdbx_strand_id
1 'polypeptide(L)'
;MESSRLSINFSPNPSNRLPKLQSQTHLNFPSQKCFFCKTHLDLKIVLHRKVTQKAFQCKNKAESGDFVATGDDSGYGFRRKKLAAFVSGGGSNFRSIHEATCRGRIHGDVAVVVTDKPGCGGAEYAREEGIPVLLFPKTSTLNEGLSAVDLVSSLREFEIDFVLLAGFLKLIPVELVRAYPKSILNIHPSLLPSFGGKGYYGLKVHKAVIASGARYSGPTIHFVDEHYDTGRILAQRVVPVLANDTAKELAARVLHQLAAFVSGGGSNFRSIHEATCRGRIHGDVAVVVTDKPGCGGAEYAREEGIPVLLFPKTSTLNEGLSAVDLVSSLREFEIDFVLLAGFLKLIPVELVRAYPKSILNIHPSLLPSFGGKGYYGLKVHKAVIASGARYSGPTIHFVDEHYDTGRILAQRVVPVLANDTAKELAARVLHQDLKQGPGSRTFNNVKKC
;
A
#
# COMPACT_ATOMS: atom_id res chain seq x y z
N MET A 1 50.93 33.18 15.81
CA MET A 1 49.66 33.75 15.31
C MET A 1 48.56 32.80 15.75
N GLU A 2 48.21 32.74 17.04
CA GLU A 2 47.31 33.68 17.73
C GLU A 2 45.91 33.67 17.10
N SER A 3 44.93 33.06 17.78
CA SER A 3 44.05 33.70 18.77
C SER A 3 42.87 34.37 18.06
N SER A 4 41.62 33.94 18.30
CA SER A 4 40.98 34.18 19.59
C SER A 4 39.75 33.31 19.85
N ARG A 5 39.40 33.17 21.14
CA ARG A 5 38.25 32.42 21.67
C ARG A 5 36.98 33.28 21.64
N LEU A 6 35.83 32.63 21.62
CA LEU A 6 34.69 33.06 22.45
C LEU A 6 33.83 31.86 22.85
N SER A 7 33.54 31.76 24.14
CA SER A 7 32.85 30.65 24.79
C SER A 7 31.95 31.20 25.88
N ILE A 8 30.65 30.85 25.87
CA ILE A 8 29.71 31.20 26.95
C ILE A 8 28.88 29.97 27.29
N ASN A 9 29.07 29.46 28.50
CA ASN A 9 28.20 28.49 29.17
C ASN A 9 27.47 29.21 30.30
N PHE A 10 26.17 28.97 30.48
CA PHE A 10 25.49 29.22 31.76
C PHE A 10 24.38 28.19 32.04
N SER A 11 24.27 27.83 33.31
CA SER A 11 23.29 26.97 34.00
C SER A 11 23.50 27.23 35.52
N PRO A 12 22.60 26.84 36.46
CA PRO A 12 21.29 26.17 36.35
C PRO A 12 20.13 26.85 37.17
N ASN A 13 18.95 26.17 37.22
CA ASN A 13 17.85 26.09 38.24
C ASN A 13 17.88 26.94 39.56
N PRO A 14 16.74 27.21 40.29
CA PRO A 14 15.60 26.27 40.54
C PRO A 14 14.16 26.83 40.86
N SER A 15 13.19 25.90 41.07
CA SER A 15 11.96 25.98 41.93
C SER A 15 10.80 26.94 41.53
N ASN A 16 9.50 26.59 41.63
CA ASN A 16 8.75 26.29 42.86
C ASN A 16 7.30 25.73 42.62
N ARG A 17 6.85 24.84 43.53
CA ARG A 17 5.48 24.62 44.09
C ARG A 17 4.20 24.35 43.24
N LEU A 18 3.60 23.20 43.56
CA LEU A 18 2.15 22.89 43.52
C LEU A 18 1.34 23.70 44.57
N PRO A 19 0.00 23.71 44.48
CA PRO A 19 -0.78 22.98 45.48
C PRO A 19 -1.95 22.12 44.95
N LYS A 20 -2.52 21.28 45.83
CA LYS A 20 -3.65 20.35 45.61
C LYS A 20 -4.98 20.94 46.10
N LEU A 21 -6.10 20.41 45.61
CA LEU A 21 -7.40 20.19 46.30
C LEU A 21 -8.12 19.06 45.51
N GLN A 22 -8.51 17.86 45.99
CA GLN A 22 -9.27 17.36 47.15
C GLN A 22 -10.81 17.51 47.12
N SER A 23 -11.49 16.43 46.71
CA SER A 23 -12.64 15.75 47.36
C SER A 23 -12.94 14.46 46.54
N GLN A 24 -12.99 13.24 47.10
CA GLN A 24 -14.02 12.64 47.97
C GLN A 24 -15.44 12.67 47.36
N THR A 25 -16.28 11.63 47.36
CA THR A 25 -16.22 10.17 47.62
C THR A 25 -17.61 9.63 47.24
N HIS A 26 -17.77 8.35 46.86
CA HIS A 26 -18.75 7.44 47.49
C HIS A 26 -18.73 6.03 46.86
N LEU A 27 -18.63 5.01 47.72
CA LEU A 27 -18.88 3.60 47.43
C LEU A 27 -20.36 3.27 47.66
N ASN A 28 -20.89 2.26 46.94
CA ASN A 28 -21.60 1.13 47.57
C ASN A 28 -21.89 -0.02 46.59
N PHE A 29 -21.55 -1.24 47.00
CA PHE A 29 -22.10 -2.53 46.53
C PHE A 29 -23.14 -3.02 47.57
N PRO A 30 -24.13 -3.86 47.19
CA PRO A 30 -24.00 -5.32 47.37
C PRO A 30 -24.37 -6.11 46.08
N SER A 31 -23.84 -7.31 45.79
CA SER A 31 -24.16 -8.64 46.39
C SER A 31 -25.64 -9.03 46.19
N GLN A 32 -26.07 -10.21 45.74
CA GLN A 32 -25.49 -11.57 45.55
C GLN A 32 -26.24 -12.26 44.36
N LYS A 33 -26.12 -13.54 43.94
CA LYS A 33 -25.56 -14.79 44.52
C LYS A 33 -25.05 -15.74 43.40
N CYS A 34 -25.08 -17.07 43.62
CA CYS A 34 -24.66 -18.14 42.69
C CYS A 34 -25.61 -19.36 42.83
N PHE A 35 -25.77 -20.22 41.81
CA PHE A 35 -26.15 -21.64 41.98
C PHE A 35 -25.66 -22.54 40.82
N PHE A 36 -25.60 -23.85 41.08
CA PHE A 36 -24.77 -24.87 40.39
C PHE A 36 -25.63 -26.08 39.97
N CYS A 37 -25.43 -26.69 38.79
CA CYS A 37 -25.50 -28.16 38.61
C CYS A 37 -24.99 -28.66 37.23
N LYS A 38 -24.71 -29.96 37.14
CA LYS A 38 -24.24 -30.74 35.97
C LYS A 38 -25.42 -31.50 35.32
N THR A 39 -25.26 -32.02 34.08
CA THR A 39 -25.23 -33.50 33.78
C THR A 39 -25.05 -33.87 32.28
N HIS A 40 -24.34 -34.98 32.07
CA HIS A 40 -24.36 -36.00 30.98
C HIS A 40 -24.51 -35.69 29.48
N LEU A 41 -23.41 -35.93 28.75
CA LEU A 41 -23.21 -37.00 27.74
C LEU A 41 -24.44 -37.56 26.96
N ASP A 42 -24.35 -37.58 25.62
CA ASP A 42 -24.56 -38.85 24.88
C ASP A 42 -23.89 -38.87 23.49
N LEU A 43 -23.52 -40.06 23.02
CA LEU A 43 -22.75 -40.29 21.78
C LEU A 43 -23.48 -41.31 20.90
N LYS A 44 -23.76 -41.01 19.62
CA LYS A 44 -24.28 -42.00 18.66
C LYS A 44 -23.52 -42.00 17.34
N ILE A 45 -22.80 -43.10 17.12
CA ILE A 45 -22.20 -43.51 15.85
C ILE A 45 -23.26 -44.27 15.05
N VAL A 46 -23.41 -43.96 13.76
CA VAL A 46 -24.06 -44.87 12.80
C VAL A 46 -23.16 -45.06 11.59
N LEU A 47 -22.93 -46.32 11.26
CA LEU A 47 -22.00 -46.83 10.26
C LEU A 47 -22.81 -47.71 9.30
N HIS A 48 -22.64 -47.57 7.97
CA HIS A 48 -22.96 -48.51 6.86
C HIS A 48 -23.50 -47.73 5.64
N ARG A 49 -23.30 -48.14 4.37
CA ARG A 49 -22.36 -49.09 3.73
C ARG A 49 -22.25 -48.67 2.25
N LYS A 50 -21.09 -48.83 1.61
CA LYS A 50 -20.97 -48.62 0.14
C LYS A 50 -21.65 -49.75 -0.63
N VAL A 51 -22.36 -49.42 -1.70
CA VAL A 51 -22.73 -50.34 -2.79
C VAL A 51 -22.24 -49.72 -4.10
N THR A 52 -21.55 -50.52 -4.90
CA THR A 52 -20.98 -50.14 -6.20
C THR A 52 -21.81 -50.69 -7.35
N GLN A 53 -22.04 -49.90 -8.40
CA GLN A 53 -22.24 -50.42 -9.76
C GLN A 53 -21.74 -49.40 -10.79
N LYS A 54 -21.02 -49.89 -11.81
CA LYS A 54 -20.60 -49.14 -13.01
C LYS A 54 -21.53 -49.51 -14.16
N ALA A 55 -21.99 -48.53 -14.93
CA ALA A 55 -22.33 -48.68 -16.35
C ALA A 55 -22.20 -47.34 -17.08
N PHE A 56 -21.72 -47.36 -18.32
CA PHE A 56 -21.53 -46.17 -19.16
C PHE A 56 -22.76 -45.89 -20.03
N GLN A 57 -23.10 -44.62 -20.27
CA GLN A 57 -23.23 -44.04 -21.63
C GLN A 57 -23.55 -42.54 -21.59
N CYS A 58 -22.90 -41.75 -22.45
CA CYS A 58 -23.28 -40.36 -22.74
C CYS A 58 -24.24 -40.29 -23.94
N LYS A 59 -25.32 -39.51 -23.83
CA LYS A 59 -26.02 -38.91 -24.98
C LYS A 59 -26.46 -37.49 -24.64
N ASN A 60 -26.17 -36.55 -25.55
CA ASN A 60 -26.50 -35.14 -25.39
C ASN A 60 -28.01 -34.91 -25.53
N LYS A 61 -28.59 -34.08 -24.67
CA LYS A 61 -29.75 -33.26 -25.00
C LYS A 61 -29.74 -32.00 -24.12
N ALA A 62 -29.96 -30.84 -24.73
CA ALA A 62 -30.05 -29.57 -24.01
C ALA A 62 -31.51 -29.28 -23.67
N GLU A 63 -31.83 -29.14 -22.39
CA GLU A 63 -33.07 -28.56 -21.90
C GLU A 63 -32.74 -27.72 -20.65
N SER A 64 -33.41 -26.58 -20.52
CA SER A 64 -33.18 -25.58 -19.47
C SER A 64 -33.90 -25.95 -18.17
N GLY A 65 -33.19 -25.93 -17.05
CA GLY A 65 -33.77 -26.10 -15.71
C GLY A 65 -32.99 -25.32 -14.65
N ASP A 66 -33.71 -24.69 -13.74
CA ASP A 66 -33.14 -23.88 -12.66
C ASP A 66 -32.34 -24.73 -11.67
N PHE A 67 -31.00 -24.62 -11.74
CA PHE A 67 -30.12 -25.24 -10.76
C PHE A 67 -29.98 -24.36 -9.51
N VAL A 68 -30.83 -24.62 -8.52
CA VAL A 68 -30.53 -24.29 -7.12
C VAL A 68 -29.34 -25.14 -6.70
N ALA A 69 -28.14 -24.53 -6.70
CA ALA A 69 -26.91 -25.21 -6.32
C ALA A 69 -26.78 -25.33 -4.79
N THR A 70 -27.51 -26.27 -4.19
CA THR A 70 -27.12 -26.87 -2.90
C THR A 70 -25.90 -27.78 -3.15
N GLY A 71 -24.73 -27.16 -3.30
CA GLY A 71 -23.45 -27.83 -3.53
C GLY A 71 -22.70 -28.03 -2.23
N ASP A 72 -22.79 -29.23 -1.67
CA ASP A 72 -21.99 -29.70 -0.53
C ASP A 72 -20.57 -30.03 -1.03
N ASP A 73 -19.67 -29.04 -1.02
CA ASP A 73 -18.33 -29.16 -1.60
C ASP A 73 -17.34 -29.88 -0.65
N SER A 74 -17.41 -31.20 -0.65
CA SER A 74 -16.43 -32.09 -0.03
C SER A 74 -15.12 -32.16 -0.86
N GLY A 75 -14.50 -31.00 -1.10
CA GLY A 75 -13.43 -30.81 -2.09
C GLY A 75 -12.16 -30.11 -1.58
N TYR A 76 -11.49 -30.66 -0.55
CA TYR A 76 -10.13 -30.26 -0.11
C TYR A 76 -9.86 -28.74 -0.06
N GLY A 77 -10.83 -27.97 0.45
CA GLY A 77 -10.70 -26.52 0.59
C GLY A 77 -9.53 -26.16 1.49
N PHE A 78 -8.46 -25.58 0.93
CA PHE A 78 -7.38 -25.02 1.73
C PHE A 78 -7.99 -23.94 2.65
N ARG A 79 -7.90 -24.13 3.97
CA ARG A 79 -8.27 -23.09 4.95
C ARG A 79 -7.39 -21.86 4.70
N ARG A 80 -7.99 -20.67 4.59
CA ARG A 80 -7.26 -19.40 4.53
C ARG A 80 -6.36 -19.27 5.77
N LYS A 81 -5.10 -18.91 5.54
CA LYS A 81 -4.08 -18.85 6.58
C LYS A 81 -4.22 -17.59 7.43
N LYS A 82 -4.24 -17.70 8.75
CA LYS A 82 -4.29 -16.54 9.63
C LYS A 82 -2.90 -15.92 9.78
N LEU A 83 -2.82 -14.62 9.55
CA LEU A 83 -1.57 -13.87 9.48
C LEU A 83 -1.51 -12.87 10.64
N ALA A 84 -0.34 -12.73 11.26
CA ALA A 84 -0.02 -11.63 12.16
C ALA A 84 0.96 -10.67 11.48
N ALA A 85 0.64 -9.37 11.44
CA ALA A 85 1.51 -8.37 10.86
C ALA A 85 2.24 -7.57 11.96
N PHE A 86 3.57 -7.55 11.93
CA PHE A 86 4.40 -6.84 12.91
C PHE A 86 4.90 -5.51 12.32
N VAL A 87 4.70 -4.38 13.01
CA VAL A 87 4.95 -3.02 12.49
C VAL A 87 5.58 -2.07 13.51
N SER A 88 6.53 -1.24 13.08
CA SER A 88 7.20 -0.22 13.92
C SER A 88 7.14 1.22 13.36
N GLY A 89 6.33 1.46 12.34
CA GLY A 89 6.31 2.71 11.56
C GLY A 89 5.02 2.94 10.78
N GLY A 90 5.09 3.61 9.63
CA GLY A 90 3.90 4.00 8.83
C GLY A 90 3.04 2.85 8.30
N GLY A 91 3.56 1.62 8.33
CA GLY A 91 2.78 0.41 8.05
C GLY A 91 2.45 0.16 6.58
N SER A 92 3.16 0.79 5.63
CA SER A 92 3.02 0.59 4.19
C SER A 92 2.93 -0.89 3.79
N ASN A 93 3.96 -1.68 4.13
CA ASN A 93 4.00 -3.11 3.83
C ASN A 93 2.79 -3.87 4.42
N PHE A 94 2.35 -3.49 5.62
CA PHE A 94 1.17 -4.09 6.26
C PHE A 94 -0.13 -3.71 5.53
N ARG A 95 -0.33 -2.44 5.19
CA ARG A 95 -1.47 -1.96 4.37
C ARG A 95 -1.56 -2.77 3.07
N SER A 96 -0.45 -2.92 2.36
CA SER A 96 -0.37 -3.71 1.12
C SER A 96 -0.70 -5.19 1.31
N ILE A 97 -0.20 -5.82 2.37
CA ILE A 97 -0.52 -7.22 2.71
C ILE A 97 -2.02 -7.36 3.02
N HIS A 98 -2.57 -6.46 3.85
CA HIS A 98 -3.99 -6.47 4.21
C HIS A 98 -4.87 -6.31 2.96
N GLU A 99 -4.64 -5.29 2.14
CA GLU A 99 -5.36 -5.09 0.89
C GLU A 99 -5.26 -6.31 -0.06
N ALA A 100 -4.09 -6.97 -0.10
CA ALA A 100 -3.90 -8.18 -0.90
C ALA A 100 -4.64 -9.41 -0.34
N THR A 101 -4.82 -9.52 0.98
CA THR A 101 -5.68 -10.54 1.61
C THR A 101 -7.16 -10.31 1.30
N CYS A 102 -7.65 -9.06 1.45
CA CYS A 102 -9.03 -8.67 1.13
C CYS A 102 -9.38 -8.88 -0.35
N ARG A 103 -8.40 -8.67 -1.25
CA ARG A 103 -8.53 -8.90 -2.70
C ARG A 103 -8.28 -10.37 -3.12
N GLY A 104 -8.07 -11.28 -2.19
CA GLY A 104 -7.81 -12.71 -2.47
C GLY A 104 -6.52 -13.00 -3.24
N ARG A 105 -5.58 -12.05 -3.31
CA ARG A 105 -4.26 -12.24 -3.92
C ARG A 105 -3.31 -13.00 -3.00
N ILE A 106 -3.45 -12.79 -1.69
CA ILE A 106 -2.84 -13.61 -0.65
C ILE A 106 -3.94 -14.52 -0.09
N HIS A 107 -3.67 -15.83 -0.02
CA HIS A 107 -4.62 -16.83 0.47
C HIS A 107 -4.55 -16.94 2.01
N GLY A 108 -4.90 -15.85 2.68
CA GLY A 108 -4.89 -15.71 4.12
C GLY A 108 -5.60 -14.44 4.57
N ASP A 109 -5.70 -14.24 5.87
CA ASP A 109 -6.42 -13.13 6.51
C ASP A 109 -5.56 -12.56 7.64
N VAL A 110 -5.39 -11.23 7.70
CA VAL A 110 -4.65 -10.61 8.81
C VAL A 110 -5.56 -10.55 10.04
N ALA A 111 -5.31 -11.44 10.99
CA ALA A 111 -6.14 -11.60 12.19
C ALA A 111 -5.70 -10.70 13.36
N VAL A 112 -4.44 -10.23 13.36
CA VAL A 112 -3.89 -9.37 14.41
C VAL A 112 -2.69 -8.57 13.90
N VAL A 113 -2.49 -7.38 14.48
CA VAL A 113 -1.30 -6.55 14.29
C VAL A 113 -0.52 -6.45 15.59
N VAL A 114 0.81 -6.51 15.52
CA VAL A 114 1.69 -6.38 16.68
C VAL A 114 2.62 -5.18 16.46
N THR A 115 2.80 -4.33 17.46
CA THR A 115 3.66 -3.14 17.35
C THR A 115 4.44 -2.84 18.61
N ASP A 116 5.63 -2.24 18.47
CA ASP A 116 6.40 -1.64 19.55
C ASP A 116 6.04 -0.16 19.81
N LYS A 117 5.09 0.40 19.03
CA LYS A 117 4.69 1.82 19.08
C LYS A 117 3.17 1.95 18.92
N PRO A 118 2.42 2.22 20.00
CA PRO A 118 0.95 2.26 19.96
C PRO A 118 0.37 3.21 18.90
N GLY A 119 0.99 4.38 18.71
CA GLY A 119 0.62 5.40 17.72
C GLY A 119 1.52 5.42 16.49
N CYS A 120 1.92 4.25 15.96
CA CYS A 120 2.51 4.21 14.62
C CYS A 120 1.42 4.07 13.55
N GLY A 121 1.65 4.63 12.36
CA GLY A 121 0.66 4.67 11.28
C GLY A 121 0.19 3.28 10.77
N GLY A 122 0.91 2.20 11.08
CA GLY A 122 0.42 0.83 10.87
C GLY A 122 -0.58 0.37 11.93
N ALA A 123 -0.37 0.74 13.20
CA ALA A 123 -1.29 0.44 14.29
C ALA A 123 -2.55 1.30 14.26
N GLU A 124 -2.45 2.55 13.81
CA GLU A 124 -3.63 3.41 13.53
C GLU A 124 -4.51 2.78 12.45
N TYR A 125 -3.92 2.40 11.32
CA TYR A 125 -4.64 1.70 10.24
C TYR A 125 -5.30 0.39 10.66
N ALA A 126 -4.61 -0.41 11.47
CA ALA A 126 -5.20 -1.64 11.99
C ALA A 126 -6.50 -1.35 12.77
N ARG A 127 -6.52 -0.30 13.59
CA ARG A 127 -7.74 0.13 14.32
C ARG A 127 -8.82 0.69 13.39
N GLU A 128 -8.45 1.46 12.36
CA GLU A 128 -9.37 1.96 11.33
C GLU A 128 -10.11 0.82 10.61
N GLU A 129 -9.41 -0.30 10.33
CA GLU A 129 -9.96 -1.49 9.67
C GLU A 129 -10.55 -2.52 10.66
N GLY A 130 -10.60 -2.23 11.96
CA GLY A 130 -11.14 -3.13 12.99
C GLY A 130 -10.26 -4.35 13.34
N ILE A 131 -8.99 -4.34 12.95
CA ILE A 131 -8.02 -5.41 13.23
C ILE A 131 -7.44 -5.22 14.65
N PRO A 132 -7.46 -6.24 15.53
CA PRO A 132 -6.88 -6.18 16.86
C PRO A 132 -5.39 -5.80 16.85
N VAL A 133 -4.98 -4.91 17.77
CA VAL A 133 -3.60 -4.46 17.91
C VAL A 133 -3.03 -4.87 19.28
N LEU A 134 -1.92 -5.59 19.27
CA LEU A 134 -1.15 -5.95 20.46
C LEU A 134 0.12 -5.09 20.56
N LEU A 135 0.46 -4.69 21.78
CA LEU A 135 1.69 -3.95 22.09
C LEU A 135 2.79 -4.94 22.51
N PHE A 136 3.95 -4.92 21.85
CA PHE A 136 5.10 -5.75 22.18
C PHE A 136 6.41 -5.06 21.71
N PRO A 137 7.49 -5.06 22.52
CA PRO A 137 7.62 -5.73 23.82
C PRO A 137 7.16 -4.87 24.99
N LYS A 138 6.90 -5.53 26.13
CA LYS A 138 6.87 -4.89 27.44
C LYS A 138 8.22 -4.24 27.74
N THR A 139 8.21 -2.95 28.08
CA THR A 139 9.41 -2.21 28.54
C THR A 139 9.07 -1.41 29.78
N SER A 140 10.09 -0.89 30.47
CA SER A 140 9.89 0.08 31.58
C SER A 140 9.11 1.34 31.17
N THR A 141 9.13 1.68 29.87
CA THR A 141 8.36 2.80 29.29
C THR A 141 7.02 2.38 28.69
N LEU A 142 6.78 1.07 28.49
CA LEU A 142 5.59 0.48 27.88
C LEU A 142 5.15 -0.72 28.74
N ASN A 143 4.68 -0.45 29.95
CA ASN A 143 4.24 -1.48 30.91
C ASN A 143 3.01 -2.27 30.44
N GLU A 144 2.22 -1.70 29.52
CA GLU A 144 1.07 -2.33 28.85
C GLU A 144 1.49 -3.32 27.75
N GLY A 145 2.77 -3.37 27.39
CA GLY A 145 3.27 -4.34 26.42
C GLY A 145 3.25 -5.78 26.95
N LEU A 146 3.17 -6.73 26.03
CA LEU A 146 3.23 -8.17 26.31
C LEU A 146 4.66 -8.63 26.56
N SER A 147 4.84 -9.65 27.40
CA SER A 147 6.09 -10.42 27.42
C SER A 147 6.20 -11.31 26.18
N ALA A 148 7.36 -11.92 25.94
CA ALA A 148 7.52 -12.88 24.84
C ALA A 148 6.59 -14.09 24.98
N VAL A 149 6.33 -14.56 26.21
CA VAL A 149 5.45 -15.69 26.51
C VAL A 149 3.98 -15.31 26.31
N ASP A 150 3.59 -14.12 26.75
CA ASP A 150 2.21 -13.62 26.57
C ASP A 150 1.91 -13.40 25.08
N LEU A 151 2.86 -12.84 24.32
CA LEU A 151 2.75 -12.68 22.87
C LEU A 151 2.52 -14.04 22.18
N VAL A 152 3.30 -15.07 22.51
CA VAL A 152 3.12 -16.43 21.95
C VAL A 152 1.74 -16.98 22.30
N SER A 153 1.28 -16.78 23.53
CA SER A 153 -0.06 -17.21 23.97
C SER A 153 -1.17 -16.50 23.18
N SER A 154 -1.10 -15.17 23.05
CA SER A 154 -2.07 -14.39 22.26
C SER A 154 -2.09 -14.81 20.79
N LEU A 155 -0.93 -15.00 20.14
CA LEU A 155 -0.88 -15.42 18.74
C LEU A 155 -1.42 -16.84 18.53
N ARG A 156 -1.35 -17.71 19.54
CA ARG A 156 -2.02 -19.03 19.51
C ARG A 156 -3.53 -18.91 19.69
N GLU A 157 -4.01 -18.02 20.54
CA GLU A 157 -5.44 -17.74 20.72
C GLU A 157 -6.08 -17.17 19.44
N PHE A 158 -5.37 -16.29 18.72
CA PHE A 158 -5.76 -15.86 17.38
C PHE A 158 -5.68 -16.98 16.32
N GLU A 159 -5.14 -18.16 16.63
CA GLU A 159 -4.79 -19.27 15.72
C GLU A 159 -3.90 -18.85 14.55
N ILE A 160 -2.89 -18.01 14.79
CA ILE A 160 -1.99 -17.53 13.73
C ILE A 160 -1.23 -18.71 13.10
N ASP A 161 -1.14 -18.73 11.76
CA ASP A 161 -0.33 -19.66 10.97
C ASP A 161 1.05 -19.06 10.62
N PHE A 162 1.08 -17.76 10.28
CA PHE A 162 2.28 -17.05 9.82
C PHE A 162 2.41 -15.66 10.45
N VAL A 163 3.64 -15.27 10.75
CA VAL A 163 4.03 -13.94 11.23
C VAL A 163 4.79 -13.20 10.13
N LEU A 164 4.39 -11.98 9.81
CA LEU A 164 4.97 -11.17 8.73
C LEU A 164 5.59 -9.89 9.33
N LEU A 165 6.91 -9.74 9.22
CA LEU A 165 7.62 -8.55 9.68
C LEU A 165 7.48 -7.41 8.65
N ALA A 166 6.36 -6.69 8.73
CA ALA A 166 6.01 -5.59 7.84
C ALA A 166 6.70 -4.26 8.25
N GLY A 167 8.02 -4.31 8.44
CA GLY A 167 8.82 -3.18 8.95
C GLY A 167 8.83 -3.10 10.47
N PHE A 168 8.99 -4.24 11.14
CA PHE A 168 9.21 -4.33 12.58
C PHE A 168 10.70 -4.22 12.91
N LEU A 169 11.06 -3.41 13.91
CA LEU A 169 12.45 -3.01 14.17
C LEU A 169 13.05 -3.59 15.47
N LYS A 170 12.36 -4.52 16.14
CA LYS A 170 12.87 -5.23 17.31
C LYS A 170 13.25 -6.66 16.93
N LEU A 171 14.23 -7.21 17.64
CA LEU A 171 14.60 -8.61 17.52
C LEU A 171 13.39 -9.46 17.95
N ILE A 172 13.12 -10.51 17.18
CA ILE A 172 12.07 -11.46 17.51
C ILE A 172 12.56 -12.35 18.66
N PRO A 173 11.78 -12.49 19.75
CA PRO A 173 12.19 -13.28 20.90
C PRO A 173 12.25 -14.77 20.53
N VAL A 174 13.20 -15.48 21.13
CA VAL A 174 13.48 -16.90 20.88
C VAL A 174 12.25 -17.79 21.10
N GLU A 175 11.40 -17.44 22.07
CA GLU A 175 10.13 -18.09 22.35
C GLU A 175 9.19 -18.06 21.14
N LEU A 176 9.15 -16.94 20.40
CA LEU A 176 8.31 -16.80 19.21
C LEU A 176 8.91 -17.56 18.02
N VAL A 177 10.22 -17.50 17.81
CA VAL A 177 10.92 -18.26 16.75
C VAL A 177 10.67 -19.77 16.91
N ARG A 178 10.75 -20.27 18.16
CA ARG A 178 10.51 -21.69 18.48
C ARG A 178 9.03 -22.08 18.42
N ALA A 179 8.11 -21.15 18.69
CA ALA A 179 6.68 -21.38 18.55
C ALA A 179 6.19 -21.35 17.09
N TYR A 180 6.89 -20.64 16.19
CA TYR A 180 6.55 -20.46 14.78
C TYR A 180 7.70 -20.90 13.83
N PRO A 181 8.18 -22.16 13.93
CA PRO A 181 9.34 -22.62 13.17
C PRO A 181 9.06 -22.59 11.66
N LYS A 182 9.83 -21.78 10.91
CA LYS A 182 9.63 -21.53 9.47
C LYS A 182 8.25 -20.92 9.13
N SER A 183 7.64 -20.22 10.09
CA SER A 183 6.38 -19.48 9.92
C SER A 183 6.53 -17.97 10.11
N ILE A 184 7.75 -17.47 10.40
CA ILE A 184 8.04 -16.04 10.51
C ILE A 184 8.81 -15.58 9.27
N LEU A 185 8.31 -14.57 8.56
CA LEU A 185 8.85 -14.05 7.32
C LEU A 185 9.25 -12.57 7.46
N ASN A 186 10.37 -12.20 6.86
CA ASN A 186 10.84 -10.81 6.78
C ASN A 186 11.24 -10.44 5.35
N ILE A 187 11.19 -9.14 5.03
CA ILE A 187 11.69 -8.57 3.78
C ILE A 187 12.77 -7.54 4.11
N HIS A 188 13.98 -7.78 3.63
CA HIS A 188 15.15 -6.95 3.87
C HIS A 188 15.59 -6.22 2.58
N PRO A 189 16.00 -4.93 2.60
CA PRO A 189 16.26 -4.15 1.39
C PRO A 189 17.68 -4.30 0.80
N SER A 190 18.45 -5.32 1.19
CA SER A 190 19.69 -5.76 0.53
C SER A 190 19.75 -7.27 0.32
N LEU A 191 20.70 -7.71 -0.51
CA LEU A 191 21.00 -9.12 -0.75
C LEU A 191 21.70 -9.73 0.47
N LEU A 192 20.93 -10.36 1.35
CA LEU A 192 21.47 -11.08 2.50
C LEU A 192 22.43 -12.21 2.05
N PRO A 193 23.52 -12.48 2.80
CA PRO A 193 23.83 -11.91 4.12
C PRO A 193 24.41 -10.48 4.11
N SER A 194 24.69 -9.90 2.94
CA SER A 194 25.31 -8.57 2.84
C SER A 194 24.37 -7.46 3.32
N PHE A 195 24.89 -6.59 4.18
CA PHE A 195 24.17 -5.46 4.80
C PHE A 195 22.89 -5.86 5.56
N GLY A 196 22.84 -7.09 6.07
CA GLY A 196 21.88 -7.51 7.09
C GLY A 196 22.40 -7.26 8.51
N GLY A 197 21.54 -7.41 9.50
CA GLY A 197 21.90 -7.39 10.91
C GLY A 197 21.41 -6.15 11.67
N LYS A 198 21.66 -6.15 12.98
CA LYS A 198 21.18 -5.10 13.89
C LYS A 198 21.63 -3.71 13.44
N GLY A 199 20.66 -2.85 13.10
CA GLY A 199 20.87 -1.46 12.70
C GLY A 199 20.78 -1.21 11.18
N TYR A 200 20.77 -2.27 10.37
CA TYR A 200 20.56 -2.21 8.93
C TYR A 200 19.06 -2.22 8.61
N TYR A 201 18.45 -1.03 8.54
CA TYR A 201 17.04 -0.89 8.16
C TYR A 201 16.78 0.43 7.41
N GLY A 202 15.82 0.40 6.49
CA GLY A 202 15.48 1.55 5.64
C GLY A 202 16.71 2.13 4.92
N LEU A 203 16.79 3.46 4.83
CA LEU A 203 17.87 4.15 4.11
C LEU A 203 19.28 3.85 4.65
N LYS A 204 19.43 3.33 5.88
CA LYS A 204 20.75 2.94 6.44
C LYS A 204 21.39 1.81 5.63
N VAL A 205 20.59 0.89 5.10
CA VAL A 205 21.07 -0.24 4.28
C VAL A 205 21.70 0.29 3.00
N HIS A 206 20.96 1.09 2.24
CA HIS A 206 21.46 1.68 0.99
C HIS A 206 22.68 2.57 1.21
N LYS A 207 22.73 3.36 2.31
CA LYS A 207 23.94 4.12 2.69
C LYS A 207 25.17 3.23 2.88
N ALA A 208 25.01 2.07 3.52
CA ALA A 208 26.11 1.14 3.72
C ALA A 208 26.52 0.42 2.43
N VAL A 209 25.57 0.08 1.56
CA VAL A 209 25.86 -0.48 0.22
C VAL A 209 26.74 0.50 -0.56
N ILE A 210 26.34 1.78 -0.67
CA ILE A 210 27.13 2.80 -1.38
C ILE A 210 28.51 2.98 -0.74
N ALA A 211 28.58 3.11 0.59
CA ALA A 211 29.84 3.27 1.31
C ALA A 211 30.81 2.08 1.16
N SER A 212 30.31 0.89 0.82
CA SER A 212 31.14 -0.31 0.60
C SER A 212 31.68 -0.46 -0.83
N GLY A 213 31.18 0.31 -1.80
CA GLY A 213 31.50 0.13 -3.22
C GLY A 213 30.92 -1.16 -3.83
N ALA A 214 29.95 -1.81 -3.18
CA ALA A 214 29.30 -3.00 -3.72
C ALA A 214 28.56 -2.69 -5.03
N ARG A 215 28.77 -3.52 -6.07
CA ARG A 215 28.19 -3.34 -7.41
C ARG A 215 26.75 -3.81 -7.56
N TYR A 216 26.22 -4.51 -6.56
CA TYR A 216 24.88 -5.11 -6.56
C TYR A 216 24.24 -5.03 -5.18
N SER A 217 22.92 -4.87 -5.16
CA SER A 217 22.04 -4.93 -4.00
C SER A 217 20.68 -5.47 -4.44
N GLY A 218 19.60 -5.17 -3.72
CA GLY A 218 18.23 -5.62 -4.05
C GLY A 218 17.53 -6.32 -2.89
N PRO A 219 16.20 -6.52 -2.96
CA PRO A 219 15.43 -7.04 -1.83
C PRO A 219 15.62 -8.54 -1.62
N THR A 220 15.63 -8.96 -0.35
CA THR A 220 15.60 -10.37 0.09
C THR A 220 14.32 -10.67 0.85
N ILE A 221 13.70 -11.83 0.60
CA ILE A 221 12.69 -12.45 1.47
C ILE A 221 13.33 -13.66 2.14
N HIS A 222 13.20 -13.77 3.46
CA HIS A 222 13.79 -14.87 4.23
C HIS A 222 12.91 -15.28 5.42
N PHE A 223 13.14 -16.48 5.94
CA PHE A 223 12.63 -16.86 7.26
C PHE A 223 13.41 -16.14 8.37
N VAL A 224 12.75 -15.80 9.46
CA VAL A 224 13.38 -15.23 10.66
C VAL A 224 13.84 -16.36 11.58
N ASP A 225 15.02 -16.19 12.19
CA ASP A 225 15.57 -17.07 13.23
C ASP A 225 15.87 -16.25 14.52
N GLU A 226 16.70 -16.79 15.42
CA GLU A 226 17.06 -16.14 16.70
C GLU A 226 17.97 -14.89 16.53
N HIS A 227 18.45 -14.59 15.30
CA HIS A 227 19.30 -13.44 14.99
C HIS A 227 18.70 -12.55 13.88
N TYR A 228 19.27 -11.35 13.70
CA TYR A 228 18.86 -10.45 12.62
C TYR A 228 19.37 -10.97 11.27
N ASP A 229 18.45 -11.23 10.36
CA ASP A 229 18.69 -11.39 8.92
C ASP A 229 19.63 -12.55 8.51
N THR A 230 19.80 -13.56 9.36
CA THR A 230 20.60 -14.77 9.07
C THR A 230 19.76 -15.97 8.61
N GLY A 231 18.46 -15.94 8.83
CA GLY A 231 17.59 -17.09 8.55
C GLY A 231 17.46 -17.40 7.06
N ARG A 232 17.04 -18.63 6.75
CA ARG A 232 17.06 -19.18 5.39
C ARG A 232 16.34 -18.28 4.38
N ILE A 233 17.10 -17.84 3.37
CA ILE A 233 16.63 -17.08 2.21
C ILE A 233 15.62 -17.90 1.40
N LEU A 234 14.55 -17.22 0.97
CA LEU A 234 13.47 -17.77 0.14
C LEU A 234 13.49 -17.22 -1.28
N ALA A 235 13.74 -15.91 -1.43
CA ALA A 235 13.81 -15.24 -2.71
C ALA A 235 14.69 -13.99 -2.62
N GLN A 236 15.36 -13.65 -3.72
CA GLN A 236 16.14 -12.43 -3.89
C GLN A 236 15.94 -11.87 -5.30
N ARG A 237 15.95 -10.54 -5.43
CA ARG A 237 16.04 -9.85 -6.73
C ARG A 237 17.33 -9.05 -6.75
N VAL A 238 18.21 -9.30 -7.72
CA VAL A 238 19.44 -8.52 -7.91
C VAL A 238 19.10 -7.17 -8.56
N VAL A 239 19.70 -6.10 -8.05
CA VAL A 239 19.58 -4.72 -8.51
C VAL A 239 21.01 -4.16 -8.66
N PRO A 240 21.40 -3.58 -9.80
CA PRO A 240 22.72 -2.99 -9.95
C PRO A 240 22.89 -1.74 -9.09
N VAL A 241 24.11 -1.51 -8.62
CA VAL A 241 24.55 -0.26 -8.02
C VAL A 241 25.40 0.48 -9.05
N LEU A 242 25.01 1.69 -9.40
CA LEU A 242 25.69 2.52 -10.39
C LEU A 242 26.82 3.32 -9.71
N ALA A 243 27.84 3.70 -10.48
CA ALA A 243 29.07 4.31 -9.94
C ALA A 243 28.84 5.61 -9.16
N ASN A 244 27.77 6.35 -9.48
CA ASN A 244 27.43 7.64 -8.87
C ASN A 244 26.18 7.58 -7.98
N ASP A 245 25.67 6.38 -7.65
CA ASP A 245 24.45 6.24 -6.84
C ASP A 245 24.58 6.91 -5.47
N THR A 246 23.64 7.79 -5.14
CA THR A 246 23.33 8.08 -3.75
C THR A 246 22.53 6.93 -3.13
N ALA A 247 22.53 6.89 -1.79
CA ALA A 247 21.69 5.94 -1.06
C ALA A 247 20.19 6.08 -1.34
N LYS A 248 19.73 7.26 -1.81
CA LYS A 248 18.33 7.47 -2.20
C LYS A 248 18.04 6.80 -3.54
N GLU A 249 18.84 7.06 -4.58
CA GLU A 249 18.66 6.44 -5.91
C GLU A 249 18.75 4.91 -5.84
N LEU A 250 19.69 4.37 -5.05
CA LEU A 250 19.72 2.93 -4.83
C LEU A 250 18.47 2.41 -4.09
N ALA A 251 17.95 3.13 -3.10
CA ALA A 251 16.68 2.75 -2.45
C ALA A 251 15.51 2.80 -3.45
N ALA A 252 15.52 3.80 -4.32
CA ALA A 252 14.56 4.05 -5.37
C ALA A 252 14.51 2.88 -6.38
N ARG A 253 15.67 2.40 -6.85
CA ARG A 253 15.81 1.24 -7.77
C ARG A 253 15.51 -0.12 -7.12
N VAL A 254 15.67 -0.21 -5.80
CA VAL A 254 15.20 -1.36 -5.00
C VAL A 254 13.67 -1.37 -4.89
N LEU A 255 13.04 -0.21 -4.98
CA LEU A 255 11.59 0.01 -5.15
C LEU A 255 11.24 0.20 -6.64
N HIS A 256 10.09 0.83 -6.95
CA HIS A 256 9.68 1.20 -8.31
C HIS A 256 9.62 2.72 -8.46
N GLN A 257 9.98 3.25 -9.64
CA GLN A 257 10.02 4.70 -9.88
C GLN A 257 8.86 5.22 -10.73
N LEU A 258 8.24 6.30 -10.28
CA LEU A 258 7.05 6.91 -10.88
C LEU A 258 7.34 8.34 -11.30
N ALA A 259 6.91 8.72 -12.50
CA ALA A 259 6.85 10.13 -12.92
C ALA A 259 5.39 10.61 -12.92
N ALA A 260 5.12 11.76 -12.31
CA ALA A 260 3.78 12.35 -12.29
C ALA A 260 3.68 13.56 -13.23
N PHE A 261 2.74 13.54 -14.18
CA PHE A 261 2.55 14.62 -15.15
C PHE A 261 1.36 15.49 -14.75
N VAL A 262 1.54 16.82 -14.67
CA VAL A 262 0.55 17.77 -14.12
C VAL A 262 0.46 19.08 -14.92
N SER A 263 -0.73 19.68 -14.99
CA SER A 263 -0.98 20.96 -15.70
C SER A 263 -1.84 21.96 -14.92
N GLY A 264 -2.08 21.73 -13.63
CA GLY A 264 -3.06 22.45 -12.83
C GLY A 264 -2.84 22.32 -11.32
N GLY A 265 -3.91 22.41 -10.52
CA GLY A 265 -3.84 22.45 -9.06
C GLY A 265 -3.32 21.19 -8.37
N GLY A 266 -3.04 20.10 -9.10
CA GLY A 266 -2.27 18.97 -8.59
C GLY A 266 -2.97 18.05 -7.60
N SER A 267 -4.29 18.15 -7.39
CA SER A 267 -5.04 17.31 -6.42
C SER A 267 -4.80 15.81 -6.59
N ASN A 268 -4.79 15.32 -7.84
CA ASN A 268 -4.56 13.91 -8.14
C ASN A 268 -3.10 13.53 -7.88
N PHE A 269 -2.15 14.40 -8.22
CA PHE A 269 -0.74 14.18 -7.93
C PHE A 269 -0.45 14.17 -6.42
N ARG A 270 -0.94 15.15 -5.65
CA ARG A 270 -0.83 15.13 -4.18
C ARG A 270 -1.41 13.86 -3.58
N SER A 271 -2.55 13.38 -4.09
CA SER A 271 -3.15 12.13 -3.61
C SER A 271 -2.33 10.89 -3.95
N ILE A 272 -1.70 10.85 -5.13
CA ILE A 272 -0.76 9.80 -5.54
C ILE A 272 0.50 9.83 -4.66
N HIS A 273 1.10 11.00 -4.46
CA HIS A 273 2.28 11.18 -3.61
C HIS A 273 2.00 10.83 -2.15
N GLU A 274 0.91 11.32 -1.56
CA GLU A 274 0.49 10.89 -0.22
C GLU A 274 0.25 9.37 -0.15
N ALA A 275 -0.21 8.74 -1.24
CA ALA A 275 -0.40 7.31 -1.31
C ALA A 275 0.93 6.53 -1.48
N THR A 276 1.97 7.07 -2.12
CA THR A 276 3.31 6.46 -2.12
C THR A 276 4.00 6.63 -0.77
N CYS A 277 3.94 7.83 -0.15
CA CYS A 277 4.48 8.06 1.20
C CYS A 277 3.83 7.16 2.27
N ARG A 278 2.52 6.90 2.15
CA ARG A 278 1.78 5.95 3.01
C ARG A 278 1.87 4.50 2.51
N GLY A 279 2.54 4.27 1.38
CA GLY A 279 2.75 2.98 0.71
C GLY A 279 1.50 2.21 0.30
N ARG A 280 0.39 2.91 0.06
CA ARG A 280 -0.78 2.37 -0.65
C ARG A 280 -0.49 2.16 -2.15
N ILE A 281 0.42 2.95 -2.71
CA ILE A 281 1.01 2.74 -4.03
C ILE A 281 2.45 2.25 -3.84
N HIS A 282 2.81 1.15 -4.50
CA HIS A 282 4.17 0.62 -4.51
C HIS A 282 5.03 1.35 -5.54
N GLY A 283 5.73 2.37 -5.08
CA GLY A 283 6.72 3.13 -5.83
C GLY A 283 7.05 4.43 -5.13
N ASP A 284 7.99 5.18 -5.67
CA ASP A 284 8.31 6.54 -5.25
C ASP A 284 8.12 7.51 -6.42
N VAL A 285 7.72 8.76 -6.17
CA VAL A 285 7.56 9.75 -7.24
C VAL A 285 8.87 10.50 -7.43
N ALA A 286 9.71 9.97 -8.32
CA ALA A 286 11.06 10.48 -8.56
C ALA A 286 11.08 11.86 -9.21
N VAL A 287 10.07 12.18 -10.03
CA VAL A 287 10.02 13.40 -10.82
C VAL A 287 8.58 13.82 -11.15
N VAL A 288 8.36 15.13 -11.23
CA VAL A 288 7.13 15.73 -11.73
C VAL A 288 7.40 16.43 -13.06
N VAL A 289 6.53 16.22 -14.04
CA VAL A 289 6.62 16.88 -15.36
C VAL A 289 5.42 17.81 -15.53
N THR A 290 5.64 19.03 -16.01
CA THR A 290 4.56 20.00 -16.18
C THR A 290 4.70 20.85 -17.44
N ASP A 291 3.59 21.27 -18.03
CA ASP A 291 3.55 22.30 -19.08
C ASP A 291 3.48 23.73 -18.51
N LYS A 292 3.43 23.89 -17.19
CA LYS A 292 3.26 25.17 -16.48
C LYS A 292 4.11 25.20 -15.19
N PRO A 293 5.23 25.94 -15.17
CA PRO A 293 6.14 25.95 -14.02
C PRO A 293 5.47 26.34 -12.69
N GLY A 294 4.54 27.29 -12.70
CA GLY A 294 3.76 27.75 -11.54
C GLY A 294 2.34 27.19 -11.49
N CYS A 295 2.15 25.89 -11.75
CA CYS A 295 0.90 25.22 -11.40
C CYS A 295 1.01 24.59 -10.01
N GLY A 296 -0.09 24.55 -9.25
CA GLY A 296 -0.10 24.05 -7.87
C GLY A 296 0.47 22.63 -7.69
N GLY A 297 0.37 21.77 -8.71
CA GLY A 297 1.04 20.45 -8.68
C GLY A 297 2.58 20.54 -8.72
N ALA A 298 3.14 21.50 -9.47
CA ALA A 298 4.57 21.74 -9.54
C ALA A 298 5.09 22.57 -8.36
N GLU A 299 4.27 23.43 -7.78
CA GLU A 299 4.57 24.12 -6.51
C GLU A 299 4.67 23.09 -5.37
N TYR A 300 3.65 22.25 -5.22
CA TYR A 300 3.64 21.15 -4.25
C TYR A 300 4.83 20.19 -4.42
N ALA A 301 5.20 19.86 -5.67
CA ALA A 301 6.38 19.05 -5.93
C ALA A 301 7.66 19.67 -5.34
N ARG A 302 7.85 20.98 -5.50
CA ARG A 302 9.00 21.71 -4.94
C ARG A 302 8.96 21.80 -3.42
N GLU A 303 7.78 21.97 -2.82
CA GLU A 303 7.59 21.96 -1.36
C GLU A 303 8.03 20.62 -0.74
N GLU A 304 7.72 19.49 -1.39
CA GLU A 304 8.11 18.14 -0.98
C GLU A 304 9.55 17.76 -1.42
N GLY A 305 10.25 18.63 -2.14
CA GLY A 305 11.61 18.40 -2.63
C GLY A 305 11.73 17.44 -3.82
N ILE A 306 10.64 17.26 -4.59
CA ILE A 306 10.60 16.43 -5.80
C ILE A 306 11.05 17.28 -7.02
N PRO A 307 12.00 16.79 -7.84
CA PRO A 307 12.41 17.46 -9.08
C PRO A 307 11.24 17.76 -10.03
N VAL A 308 11.27 18.94 -10.66
CA VAL A 308 10.26 19.38 -11.63
C VAL A 308 10.89 19.63 -12.99
N LEU A 309 10.41 18.95 -14.03
CA LEU A 309 10.78 19.15 -15.43
C LEU A 309 9.68 19.93 -16.17
N LEU A 310 10.08 20.83 -17.06
CA LEU A 310 9.17 21.58 -17.93
C LEU A 310 9.06 20.89 -19.29
N PHE A 311 7.84 20.52 -19.70
CA PHE A 311 7.56 19.93 -21.01
C PHE A 311 6.14 20.29 -21.48
N PRO A 312 5.92 20.68 -22.75
CA PRO A 312 6.90 20.72 -23.84
C PRO A 312 7.66 22.04 -23.93
N LYS A 313 8.78 22.02 -24.65
CA LYS A 313 9.40 23.23 -25.22
C LYS A 313 8.40 23.95 -26.11
N THR A 314 8.21 25.25 -25.90
CA THR A 314 7.41 26.11 -26.79
C THR A 314 8.21 27.32 -27.21
N SER A 315 7.78 28.01 -28.26
CA SER A 315 8.37 29.30 -28.69
C SER A 315 8.31 30.39 -27.61
N THR A 316 7.46 30.22 -26.60
CA THR A 316 7.32 31.12 -25.43
C THR A 316 8.00 30.59 -24.16
N LEU A 317 8.45 29.33 -24.15
CA LEU A 317 9.08 28.66 -23.01
C LEU A 317 10.33 27.91 -23.52
N ASN A 318 11.42 28.66 -23.74
CA ASN A 318 12.70 28.12 -24.21
C ASN A 318 13.34 27.11 -23.23
N GLU A 319 12.92 27.13 -21.96
CA GLU A 319 13.37 26.24 -20.88
C GLU A 319 12.70 24.85 -20.91
N GLY A 320 11.71 24.62 -21.77
CA GLY A 320 11.05 23.31 -21.87
C GLY A 320 11.88 22.27 -22.63
N LEU A 321 11.65 21.00 -22.31
CA LEU A 321 12.26 19.84 -22.96
C LEU A 321 11.60 19.51 -24.31
N SER A 322 12.38 18.98 -25.26
CA SER A 322 11.79 18.29 -26.42
C SER A 322 11.23 16.92 -26.02
N ALA A 323 10.51 16.25 -26.92
CA ALA A 323 10.03 14.88 -26.68
C ALA A 323 11.17 13.88 -26.46
N VAL A 324 12.30 14.06 -27.17
CA VAL A 324 13.49 13.21 -27.04
C VAL A 324 14.19 13.49 -25.71
N ASP A 325 14.38 14.76 -25.35
CA ASP A 325 15.02 15.14 -24.08
C ASP A 325 14.20 14.68 -22.88
N LEU A 326 12.86 14.77 -22.96
CA LEU A 326 11.96 14.22 -21.95
C LEU A 326 12.18 12.72 -21.74
N VAL A 327 12.27 11.93 -22.82
CA VAL A 327 12.53 10.48 -22.72
C VAL A 327 13.92 10.22 -22.12
N SER A 328 14.93 11.00 -22.47
CA SER A 328 16.27 10.91 -21.87
C SER A 328 16.24 11.21 -20.37
N SER A 329 15.66 12.33 -19.94
CA SER A 329 15.55 12.68 -18.52
C SER A 329 14.75 11.67 -17.72
N LEU A 330 13.64 11.13 -18.24
CA LEU A 330 12.88 10.08 -17.55
C LEU A 330 13.66 8.75 -17.43
N ARG A 331 14.60 8.48 -18.34
CA ARG A 331 15.55 7.36 -18.20
C ARG A 331 16.65 7.64 -17.18
N GLU A 332 17.12 8.89 -17.09
CA GLU A 332 18.07 9.34 -16.05
C GLU A 332 17.45 9.23 -14.64
N PHE A 333 16.16 9.53 -14.50
CA PHE A 333 15.37 9.28 -13.28
C PHE A 333 14.94 7.81 -13.09
N GLU A 334 15.40 6.89 -13.95
CA GLU A 334 15.09 5.44 -13.93
C GLU A 334 13.59 5.10 -13.80
N ILE A 335 12.73 5.92 -14.42
CA ILE A 335 11.27 5.78 -14.29
C ILE A 335 10.79 4.44 -14.84
N ASP A 336 9.94 3.73 -14.08
CA ASP A 336 9.22 2.53 -14.51
C ASP A 336 7.84 2.87 -15.11
N PHE A 337 7.13 3.82 -14.50
CA PHE A 337 5.75 4.19 -14.85
C PHE A 337 5.52 5.70 -14.90
N VAL A 338 4.71 6.14 -15.85
CA VAL A 338 4.28 7.54 -16.01
C VAL A 338 2.79 7.66 -15.66
N LEU A 339 2.45 8.57 -14.75
CA LEU A 339 1.10 8.81 -14.25
C LEU A 339 0.61 10.20 -14.67
N LEU A 340 -0.36 10.28 -15.57
CA LEU A 340 -0.98 11.54 -15.97
C LEU A 340 -2.02 11.94 -14.92
N ALA A 341 -1.65 12.91 -14.08
CA ALA A 341 -2.43 13.38 -12.94
C ALA A 341 -3.09 14.74 -13.27
N GLY A 342 -3.83 14.78 -14.38
CA GLY A 342 -4.41 16.01 -14.91
C GLY A 342 -3.44 16.80 -15.81
N PHE A 343 -2.65 16.10 -16.61
CA PHE A 343 -1.83 16.68 -17.68
C PHE A 343 -2.69 16.98 -18.92
N LEU A 344 -2.49 18.14 -19.55
CA LEU A 344 -3.41 18.67 -20.59
C LEU A 344 -2.84 18.68 -22.02
N LYS A 345 -1.64 18.15 -22.23
CA LYS A 345 -1.03 18.01 -23.56
C LYS A 345 -1.10 16.56 -24.01
N LEU A 346 -1.15 16.35 -25.33
CA LEU A 346 -0.98 15.02 -25.91
C LEU A 346 0.41 14.49 -25.54
N ILE A 347 0.49 13.22 -25.19
CA ILE A 347 1.77 12.57 -24.94
C ILE A 347 2.49 12.32 -26.28
N PRO A 348 3.77 12.71 -26.41
CA PRO A 348 4.51 12.50 -27.64
C PRO A 348 4.71 10.99 -27.92
N VAL A 349 4.68 10.63 -29.20
CA VAL A 349 4.81 9.24 -29.66
C VAL A 349 6.10 8.58 -29.21
N GLU A 350 7.18 9.36 -29.10
CA GLU A 350 8.47 8.97 -28.57
C GLU A 350 8.36 8.45 -27.13
N LEU A 351 7.53 9.09 -26.28
CA LEU A 351 7.30 8.66 -24.91
C LEU A 351 6.41 7.40 -24.85
N VAL A 352 5.35 7.35 -25.66
CA VAL A 352 4.46 6.15 -25.76
C VAL A 352 5.26 4.91 -26.15
N ARG A 353 6.20 5.06 -27.10
CA ARG A 353 7.09 3.97 -27.56
C ARG A 353 8.20 3.64 -26.58
N ALA A 354 8.69 4.61 -25.80
CA ALA A 354 9.68 4.37 -24.75
C ALA A 354 9.09 3.70 -23.51
N TYR A 355 7.79 3.91 -23.23
CA TYR A 355 7.07 3.39 -22.06
C TYR A 355 5.84 2.53 -22.45
N PRO A 356 6.03 1.44 -23.22
CA PRO A 356 4.93 0.65 -23.77
C PRO A 356 4.12 -0.01 -22.66
N LYS A 357 2.84 0.38 -22.52
CA LYS A 357 1.94 -0.05 -21.42
C LYS A 357 2.40 0.39 -20.02
N SER A 358 3.28 1.38 -19.92
CA SER A 358 3.74 1.97 -18.65
C SER A 358 3.25 3.40 -18.41
N ILE A 359 2.44 3.96 -19.32
CA ILE A 359 1.80 5.27 -19.16
C ILE A 359 0.32 5.08 -18.82
N LEU A 360 -0.12 5.68 -17.71
CA LEU A 360 -1.49 5.61 -17.19
C LEU A 360 -2.11 7.00 -17.11
N ASN A 361 -3.39 7.11 -17.46
CA ASN A 361 -4.17 8.34 -17.30
C ASN A 361 -5.44 8.08 -16.46
N ILE A 362 -5.89 9.12 -15.76
CA ILE A 362 -7.18 9.14 -15.07
C ILE A 362 -8.06 10.21 -15.74
N HIS A 363 -9.09 9.78 -16.43
CA HIS A 363 -10.02 10.63 -17.16
C HIS A 363 -11.36 10.76 -16.41
N PRO A 364 -11.91 11.96 -16.20
CA PRO A 364 -13.07 12.17 -15.32
C PRO A 364 -14.44 11.92 -15.99
N SER A 365 -14.52 10.95 -16.91
CA SER A 365 -15.77 10.38 -17.45
C SER A 365 -15.62 8.90 -17.78
N LEU A 366 -16.76 8.22 -18.00
CA LEU A 366 -16.84 6.83 -18.41
C LEU A 366 -16.51 6.69 -19.91
N LEU A 367 -15.21 6.57 -20.22
CA LEU A 367 -14.73 6.36 -21.58
C LEU A 367 -15.40 5.15 -22.26
N PRO A 368 -15.68 5.21 -23.58
CA PRO A 368 -15.28 6.27 -24.52
C PRO A 368 -16.10 7.57 -24.44
N SER A 369 -17.16 7.62 -23.63
CA SER A 369 -18.03 8.80 -23.52
C SER A 369 -17.30 10.01 -22.91
N PHE A 370 -17.43 11.16 -23.55
CA PHE A 370 -16.79 12.43 -23.14
C PHE A 370 -15.26 12.35 -22.99
N GLY A 371 -14.62 11.46 -23.77
CA GLY A 371 -13.17 11.44 -23.97
C GLY A 371 -12.75 12.23 -25.22
N GLY A 372 -11.44 12.39 -25.39
CA GLY A 372 -10.84 12.99 -26.59
C GLY A 372 -10.45 14.46 -26.44
N LYS A 373 -9.83 14.99 -27.48
CA LYS A 373 -9.27 16.35 -27.50
C LYS A 373 -10.32 17.40 -27.13
N GLY A 374 -10.08 18.12 -26.04
CA GLY A 374 -10.95 19.20 -25.54
C GLY A 374 -11.78 18.82 -24.31
N TYR A 375 -11.92 17.53 -24.01
CA TYR A 375 -12.60 17.03 -22.82
C TYR A 375 -11.61 16.94 -21.64
N TYR A 376 -11.47 18.03 -20.88
CA TYR A 376 -10.61 18.03 -19.70
C TYR A 376 -11.13 18.97 -18.59
N GLY A 377 -10.82 18.60 -17.34
CA GLY A 377 -11.27 19.31 -16.14
C GLY A 377 -12.79 19.56 -16.16
N LEU A 378 -13.21 20.77 -15.78
CA LEU A 378 -14.63 21.14 -15.71
C LEU A 378 -15.37 21.06 -17.07
N LYS A 379 -14.67 21.00 -18.22
CA LYS A 379 -15.33 20.85 -19.52
C LYS A 379 -16.03 19.49 -19.66
N VAL A 380 -15.44 18.43 -19.09
CA VAL A 380 -16.02 17.08 -19.10
C VAL A 380 -17.37 17.08 -18.39
N HIS A 381 -17.39 17.56 -17.14
CA HIS A 381 -18.61 17.62 -16.34
C HIS A 381 -19.68 18.55 -16.93
N LYS A 382 -19.28 19.68 -17.55
CA LYS A 382 -20.22 20.52 -18.31
C LYS A 382 -20.86 19.79 -19.48
N ALA A 383 -20.09 19.01 -20.25
CA ALA A 383 -20.62 18.24 -21.37
C ALA A 383 -21.52 17.09 -20.91
N VAL A 384 -21.16 16.41 -19.82
CA VAL A 384 -22.01 15.38 -19.19
C VAL A 384 -23.37 15.98 -18.79
N ILE A 385 -23.39 17.10 -18.06
CA ILE A 385 -24.64 17.78 -17.68
C ILE A 385 -25.44 18.22 -18.93
N ALA A 386 -24.78 18.86 -19.90
CA ALA A 386 -25.44 19.33 -21.13
C ALA A 386 -26.03 18.20 -21.99
N SER A 387 -25.48 16.99 -21.91
CA SER A 387 -26.00 15.82 -22.62
C SER A 387 -27.23 15.16 -21.97
N GLY A 388 -27.58 15.53 -20.73
CA GLY A 388 -28.60 14.83 -19.94
C GLY A 388 -28.20 13.43 -19.46
N ALA A 389 -26.92 13.07 -19.54
CA ALA A 389 -26.43 11.76 -19.09
C ALA A 389 -26.66 11.57 -17.59
N ARG A 390 -27.33 10.46 -17.22
CA ARG A 390 -27.66 10.11 -15.82
C ARG A 390 -26.48 9.54 -15.03
N TYR A 391 -25.37 9.23 -15.70
CA TYR A 391 -24.19 8.58 -15.12
C TYR A 391 -22.90 9.19 -15.69
N SER A 392 -21.88 9.23 -14.83
CA SER A 392 -20.52 9.68 -15.12
C SER A 392 -19.54 8.92 -14.21
N GLY A 393 -18.36 9.48 -13.93
CA GLY A 393 -17.36 8.89 -13.04
C GLY A 393 -16.03 8.60 -13.74
N PRO A 394 -14.97 8.25 -12.99
CA PRO A 394 -13.63 8.14 -13.56
C PRO A 394 -13.41 6.89 -14.41
N THR A 395 -12.49 7.02 -15.35
CA THR A 395 -11.81 5.92 -16.04
C THR A 395 -10.31 5.99 -15.81
N ILE A 396 -9.70 4.87 -15.41
CA ILE A 396 -8.26 4.65 -15.49
C ILE A 396 -7.97 3.82 -16.74
N HIS A 397 -7.04 4.27 -17.58
CA HIS A 397 -6.67 3.57 -18.81
C HIS A 397 -5.17 3.71 -19.11
N PHE A 398 -4.64 2.81 -19.96
CA PHE A 398 -3.34 3.01 -20.57
C PHE A 398 -3.41 4.16 -21.60
N VAL A 399 -2.32 4.90 -21.75
CA VAL A 399 -2.19 5.94 -22.79
C VAL A 399 -1.59 5.32 -24.05
N ASP A 400 -2.08 5.74 -25.21
CA ASP A 400 -1.52 5.41 -26.53
C ASP A 400 -1.23 6.72 -27.32
N GLU A 401 -1.03 6.64 -28.63
CA GLU A 401 -0.72 7.81 -29.49
C GLU A 401 -1.91 8.80 -29.65
N HIS A 402 -3.11 8.49 -29.15
CA HIS A 402 -4.31 9.30 -29.25
C HIS A 402 -4.93 9.63 -27.87
N TYR A 403 -5.83 10.63 -27.85
CA TYR A 403 -6.53 11.03 -26.62
C TYR A 403 -7.57 9.99 -26.21
N ASP A 404 -7.40 9.42 -25.02
CA ASP A 404 -8.40 8.64 -24.27
C ASP A 404 -8.94 7.37 -24.96
N THR A 405 -8.21 6.82 -25.94
CA THR A 405 -8.56 5.58 -26.65
C THR A 405 -7.92 4.31 -26.09
N GLY A 406 -6.83 4.47 -25.33
CA GLY A 406 -6.04 3.33 -24.86
C GLY A 406 -6.81 2.43 -23.88
N ARG A 407 -6.35 1.18 -23.75
CA ARG A 407 -7.10 0.12 -23.06
C ARG A 407 -7.50 0.53 -21.63
N ILE A 408 -8.81 0.54 -21.39
CA ILE A 408 -9.43 0.76 -20.09
C ILE A 408 -9.01 -0.33 -19.09
N LEU A 409 -8.63 0.10 -17.89
CA LEU A 409 -8.23 -0.76 -16.77
C LEU A 409 -9.29 -0.81 -15.67
N ALA A 410 -9.87 0.34 -15.35
CA ALA A 410 -10.89 0.46 -14.30
C ALA A 410 -11.83 1.61 -14.63
N GLN A 411 -13.10 1.46 -14.24
CA GLN A 411 -14.10 2.52 -14.27
C GLN A 411 -14.91 2.48 -12.98
N ARG A 412 -15.43 3.64 -12.57
CA ARG A 412 -16.38 3.71 -11.45
C ARG A 412 -17.56 4.58 -11.80
N VAL A 413 -18.76 4.01 -11.73
CA VAL A 413 -20.00 4.73 -12.04
C VAL A 413 -20.37 5.68 -10.90
N VAL A 414 -20.71 6.91 -11.27
CA VAL A 414 -21.18 7.99 -10.39
C VAL A 414 -22.52 8.49 -10.93
N PRO A 415 -23.58 8.56 -10.10
CA PRO A 415 -24.85 9.13 -10.55
C PRO A 415 -24.71 10.64 -10.77
N VAL A 416 -25.35 11.13 -11.83
CA VAL A 416 -25.62 12.54 -12.07
C VAL A 416 -27.01 12.83 -11.51
N LEU A 417 -27.09 13.77 -10.58
CA LEU A 417 -28.35 14.18 -9.94
C LEU A 417 -29.03 15.27 -10.78
N ALA A 418 -30.35 15.35 -10.71
CA ALA A 418 -31.16 16.24 -11.57
C ALA A 418 -30.77 17.72 -11.49
N ASN A 419 -30.25 18.16 -10.34
CA ASN A 419 -29.89 19.55 -10.06
C ASN A 419 -28.36 19.78 -9.96
N ASP A 420 -27.53 18.81 -10.42
CA ASP A 420 -26.07 18.93 -10.34
C ASP A 420 -25.55 20.12 -11.14
N THR A 421 -24.79 21.00 -10.48
CA THR A 421 -23.83 21.83 -11.21
C THR A 421 -22.64 20.98 -11.65
N ALA A 422 -21.96 21.40 -12.72
CA ALA A 422 -20.73 20.76 -13.17
C ALA A 422 -19.63 20.71 -12.07
N LYS A 423 -19.67 21.60 -11.06
CA LYS A 423 -18.73 21.59 -9.93
C LYS A 423 -19.05 20.49 -8.91
N GLU A 424 -20.34 20.30 -8.59
CA GLU A 424 -20.78 19.24 -7.66
C GLU A 424 -20.56 17.86 -8.28
N LEU A 425 -20.85 17.70 -9.58
CA LEU A 425 -20.51 16.49 -10.30
C LEU A 425 -18.99 16.26 -10.30
N ALA A 426 -18.17 17.28 -10.58
CA ALA A 426 -16.71 17.15 -10.52
C ALA A 426 -16.21 16.70 -9.14
N ALA A 427 -16.74 17.28 -8.06
CA ALA A 427 -16.40 16.88 -6.69
C ALA A 427 -16.82 15.43 -6.39
N ARG A 428 -17.99 14.99 -6.88
CA ARG A 428 -18.46 13.61 -6.69
C ARG A 428 -17.65 12.58 -7.48
N VAL A 429 -17.25 12.93 -8.71
CA VAL A 429 -16.32 12.13 -9.53
C VAL A 429 -14.98 12.02 -8.79
N LEU A 430 -14.33 13.15 -8.49
CA LEU A 430 -13.05 13.19 -7.76
C LEU A 430 -13.08 12.41 -6.44
N HIS A 431 -14.18 12.45 -5.68
CA HIS A 431 -14.33 11.66 -4.46
C HIS A 431 -14.27 10.13 -4.70
N GLN A 432 -14.71 9.66 -5.88
CA GLN A 432 -14.59 8.27 -6.29
C GLN A 432 -13.22 7.94 -6.91
N ASP A 433 -12.51 8.91 -7.49
CA ASP A 433 -11.08 8.77 -7.87
C ASP A 433 -10.23 8.49 -6.61
N LEU A 434 -10.57 9.16 -5.49
CA LEU A 434 -9.85 9.09 -4.21
C LEU A 434 -10.28 7.91 -3.33
N LYS A 435 -11.53 7.45 -3.42
CA LYS A 435 -11.99 6.24 -2.72
C LYS A 435 -11.78 5.00 -3.58
N GLN A 436 -10.78 4.18 -3.24
CA GLN A 436 -10.87 2.74 -3.51
C GLN A 436 -11.82 2.09 -2.50
N GLY A 437 -13.13 2.28 -2.72
CA GLY A 437 -14.17 1.75 -1.84
C GLY A 437 -14.47 0.27 -2.11
N PRO A 438 -14.86 -0.51 -1.09
CA PRO A 438 -15.26 -1.90 -1.28
C PRO A 438 -16.55 -1.98 -2.12
N GLY A 439 -16.60 -2.88 -3.11
CA GLY A 439 -17.86 -3.19 -3.82
C GLY A 439 -17.80 -3.44 -5.34
N SER A 440 -16.66 -3.28 -6.02
CA SER A 440 -16.57 -3.56 -7.47
C SER A 440 -16.44 -5.05 -7.80
N ARG A 441 -17.59 -5.75 -7.87
CA ARG A 441 -17.70 -7.11 -8.44
C ARG A 441 -17.47 -7.10 -9.97
N THR A 442 -16.25 -6.87 -10.44
CA THR A 442 -15.90 -6.96 -11.88
C THR A 442 -14.48 -7.45 -12.20
N PHE A 443 -13.55 -7.53 -11.26
CA PHE A 443 -12.16 -7.96 -11.53
C PHE A 443 -11.96 -9.50 -11.50
N ASN A 444 -12.71 -10.24 -12.32
CA ASN A 444 -12.55 -11.70 -12.44
C ASN A 444 -12.09 -12.21 -13.83
N ASN A 445 -11.95 -11.36 -14.86
CA ASN A 445 -11.59 -11.79 -16.21
C ASN A 445 -10.41 -11.01 -16.84
N VAL A 446 -9.27 -10.96 -16.14
CA VAL A 446 -7.95 -10.66 -16.75
C VAL A 446 -6.91 -11.71 -16.34
N LYS A 447 -7.21 -12.97 -16.69
CA LYS A 447 -6.24 -14.08 -16.72
C LYS A 447 -6.42 -14.88 -18.01
N LYS A 448 -5.89 -14.35 -19.11
CA LYS A 448 -5.40 -15.02 -20.34
C LYS A 448 -5.05 -13.96 -21.39
N CYS A 449 -3.98 -14.24 -22.14
CA CYS A 449 -3.19 -13.39 -23.05
C CYS A 449 -2.03 -12.67 -22.35
#